data_AF-A0A1R3G031-F1
#
_entry.id   AF-A0A1R3G031-F1
#
_cell.length_a   1.000
_cell.length_b   1.000
_cell.length_c   1.000
_cell.angle_alpha   90.00
_cell.angle_beta   90.00
_cell.angle_gamma   90.00
#
_symmetry.space_group_name_H-M   'P 1'
#
loop_
_entity.id
_entity.type
_entity.pdbx_description
1 polymer ?
#
loop_
_entity_poly.entity_id
_entity_poly.type
_entity_poly.pdbx_seq_one_letter_code
_entity_poly.pdbx_strand_id
1 'polypeptide(L)'
;MKNLSSFLLLSLTLFSTTGLALARNAFARNVKQWPNFNEQRFDTGGLSRDSFPEGFVFGTAASAYQVEGMASKDGRGPSIWDVFVKTPGNIAGDATGEVSVDQYHRYKEDVDLMKTLNFDAYRFSISWPRIFPNGTGKVNWQGVAYYNRLIDYMLEKGITPHANLYHYDLPLALQEKYGDEKNGKPIGPQAYSGWLYQVPWGMYKVVTYLKERYGNPTIILSENGMDDPGNLTLPEGLYDQIRVNYYRSYLKELKRAMDDGANVIGYFAWSLLDNFEWLLGYTSRFGLVYVDYNDLKRYPKLLAYWFKHMLERNNV
;
A
#
# COMPACT_ATOMS: atom_id res chain seq x y z
N MET A 1 20.46 -22.25 58.22
CA MET A 1 21.55 -21.34 57.82
C MET A 1 21.88 -21.59 56.36
N LYS A 2 21.92 -20.54 55.52
CA LYS A 2 22.39 -20.53 54.10
C LYS A 2 21.56 -21.38 53.11
N ASN A 3 21.35 -20.99 51.84
CA ASN A 3 21.37 -19.65 51.22
C ASN A 3 20.55 -19.64 49.91
N LEU A 4 20.13 -18.46 49.45
CA LEU A 4 19.65 -18.23 48.07
C LEU A 4 20.76 -18.51 47.04
N SER A 5 20.43 -19.21 45.95
CA SER A 5 20.89 -18.91 44.57
C SER A 5 20.45 -19.98 43.56
N SER A 6 19.38 -19.71 42.78
CA SER A 6 19.12 -20.20 41.40
C SER A 6 17.65 -20.01 41.02
N PHE A 7 17.24 -18.76 40.78
CA PHE A 7 15.90 -18.43 40.26
C PHE A 7 15.99 -17.30 39.22
N LEU A 8 16.83 -17.49 38.19
CA LEU A 8 16.94 -16.56 37.07
C LEU A 8 17.58 -17.24 35.84
N LEU A 9 16.85 -18.08 35.10
CA LEU A 9 17.15 -18.54 33.72
C LEU A 9 16.11 -19.60 33.30
N LEU A 10 14.96 -19.17 32.75
CA LEU A 10 14.17 -19.85 31.68
C LEU A 10 12.81 -19.15 31.46
N SER A 11 12.77 -18.12 30.62
CA SER A 11 11.54 -17.64 29.95
C SER A 11 11.78 -16.66 28.79
N LEU A 12 12.92 -16.80 28.10
CA LEU A 12 13.05 -16.30 26.72
C LEU A 12 12.96 -17.47 25.74
N THR A 13 12.45 -17.17 24.55
CA THR A 13 12.30 -18.07 23.39
C THR A 13 11.44 -19.32 23.58
N LEU A 14 10.16 -19.22 23.19
CA LEU A 14 9.43 -20.28 22.46
C LEU A 14 8.08 -19.80 21.89
N PHE A 15 8.05 -18.63 21.23
CA PHE A 15 7.07 -18.39 20.16
C PHE A 15 7.57 -19.10 18.90
N SER A 16 7.34 -20.40 18.86
CA SER A 16 7.75 -21.26 17.75
C SER A 16 6.93 -20.96 16.49
N THR A 17 7.60 -21.04 15.34
CA THR A 17 7.01 -20.93 14.00
C THR A 17 5.85 -21.91 13.74
N THR A 18 5.77 -22.99 14.54
CA THR A 18 4.67 -23.96 14.52
C THR A 18 3.32 -23.34 14.92
N GLY A 19 3.28 -22.31 15.77
CA GLY A 19 2.03 -21.64 16.16
C GLY A 19 1.35 -20.92 15.00
N LEU A 20 2.12 -20.13 14.23
CA LEU A 20 1.62 -19.48 13.00
C LEU A 20 1.25 -20.51 11.92
N ALA A 21 2.04 -21.57 11.78
CA ALA A 21 1.76 -22.64 10.83
C ALA A 21 0.48 -23.42 11.20
N LEU A 22 0.20 -23.63 12.48
CA LEU A 22 -1.03 -24.26 12.97
C LEU A 22 -2.25 -23.36 12.74
N ALA A 23 -2.15 -22.05 12.99
CA ALA A 23 -3.23 -21.10 12.70
C ALA A 23 -3.55 -21.05 11.18
N ARG A 24 -2.53 -20.93 10.32
CA ARG A 24 -2.70 -21.01 8.85
C ARG A 24 -3.34 -22.34 8.43
N ASN A 25 -2.84 -23.48 8.93
CA ASN A 25 -3.36 -24.80 8.59
C ASN A 25 -4.72 -25.14 9.21
N ALA A 26 -5.19 -24.41 10.24
CA ALA A 26 -6.52 -24.57 10.80
C ALA A 26 -7.57 -23.85 9.96
N PHE A 27 -7.28 -22.61 9.52
CA PHE A 27 -8.14 -21.87 8.60
C PHE A 27 -8.20 -22.50 7.20
N ALA A 28 -7.06 -22.89 6.63
CA ALA A 28 -7.00 -23.46 5.28
C ALA A 28 -7.73 -24.80 5.12
N ARG A 29 -7.89 -25.58 6.20
CA ARG A 29 -8.48 -26.93 6.16
C ARG A 29 -10.01 -26.99 6.33
N ASN A 30 -10.69 -25.85 6.50
CA ASN A 30 -12.15 -25.83 6.70
C ASN A 30 -12.84 -24.58 6.11
N VAL A 31 -12.53 -24.26 4.85
CA VAL A 31 -13.15 -23.13 4.12
C VAL A 31 -14.61 -23.44 3.72
N LYS A 32 -15.51 -23.39 4.71
CA LYS A 32 -16.96 -23.24 4.49
C LYS A 32 -17.53 -21.93 5.04
N GLN A 33 -16.72 -21.16 5.77
CA GLN A 33 -17.13 -19.91 6.39
C GLN A 33 -16.04 -18.84 6.21
N TRP A 34 -16.46 -17.62 5.90
CA TRP A 34 -15.58 -16.46 5.78
C TRP A 34 -15.05 -16.03 7.15
N PRO A 35 -13.78 -15.57 7.26
CA PRO A 35 -13.26 -15.00 8.49
C PRO A 35 -13.96 -13.67 8.81
N ASN A 36 -14.66 -13.59 9.95
CA ASN A 36 -15.23 -12.34 10.45
C ASN A 36 -14.20 -11.57 11.29
N PHE A 37 -13.49 -10.65 10.66
CA PHE A 37 -12.45 -9.85 11.33
C PHE A 37 -13.00 -8.69 12.19
N ASN A 38 -14.29 -8.37 12.15
CA ASN A 38 -14.86 -7.28 12.97
C ASN A 38 -14.87 -7.58 14.49
N GLU A 39 -14.83 -8.87 14.86
CA GLU A 39 -14.84 -9.33 16.26
C GLU A 39 -13.42 -9.66 16.77
N GLN A 40 -12.40 -9.56 15.90
CA GLN A 40 -11.03 -9.88 16.27
C GLN A 40 -10.40 -8.73 17.08
N ARG A 41 -9.72 -9.09 18.18
CA ARG A 41 -8.84 -8.14 18.89
C ARG A 41 -7.50 -8.02 18.17
N PHE A 42 -7.05 -6.80 17.94
CA PHE A 42 -5.81 -6.49 17.22
C PHE A 42 -4.73 -6.00 18.19
N ASP A 43 -3.56 -6.66 18.18
CA ASP A 43 -2.38 -6.16 18.89
C ASP A 43 -1.65 -5.11 18.02
N THR A 44 -1.94 -3.84 18.28
CA THR A 44 -1.28 -2.69 17.64
C THR A 44 0.17 -2.49 18.11
N GLY A 45 0.63 -3.26 19.12
CA GLY A 45 1.95 -3.10 19.71
C GLY A 45 2.12 -1.82 20.53
N GLY A 46 1.02 -1.23 21.02
CA GLY A 46 0.99 0.05 21.72
C GLY A 46 0.79 1.28 20.82
N LEU A 47 0.53 1.09 19.53
CA LEU A 47 0.16 2.17 18.62
C LEU A 47 -1.35 2.45 18.70
N SER A 48 -1.71 3.72 18.67
CA SER A 48 -3.07 4.22 18.43
C SER A 48 -2.97 5.50 17.59
N ARG A 49 -4.09 5.95 17.03
CA ARG A 49 -4.20 7.27 16.40
C ARG A 49 -3.63 8.38 17.29
N ASP A 50 -4.08 8.42 18.54
CA ASP A 50 -3.69 9.42 19.56
C ASP A 50 -2.24 9.26 20.05
N SER A 51 -1.53 8.21 19.61
CA SER A 51 -0.09 8.14 19.80
C SER A 51 0.64 9.17 18.93
N PHE A 52 0.10 9.55 17.78
CA PHE A 52 0.71 10.48 16.83
C PHE A 52 0.27 11.93 17.10
N PRO A 53 1.05 12.94 16.67
CA PRO A 53 0.69 14.35 16.86
C PRO A 53 -0.68 14.69 16.28
N GLU A 54 -1.35 15.68 16.88
CA GLU A 54 -2.58 16.23 16.35
C GLU A 54 -2.38 16.70 14.90
N GLY A 55 -3.32 16.36 14.02
CA GLY A 55 -3.22 16.66 12.58
C GLY A 55 -2.33 15.70 11.77
N PHE A 56 -1.71 14.68 12.38
CA PHE A 56 -0.96 13.68 11.61
C PHE A 56 -1.88 12.91 10.63
N VAL A 57 -1.51 12.92 9.35
CA VAL A 57 -2.32 12.37 8.27
C VAL A 57 -2.04 10.87 8.09
N PHE A 58 -3.08 10.05 8.28
CA PHE A 58 -3.05 8.64 7.85
C PHE A 58 -3.75 8.48 6.51
N GLY A 59 -2.98 8.13 5.49
CA GLY A 59 -3.49 7.88 4.15
C GLY A 59 -3.18 6.48 3.63
N THR A 60 -3.74 6.20 2.47
CA THR A 60 -3.33 5.09 1.61
C THR A 60 -2.97 5.63 0.22
N ALA A 61 -2.17 4.86 -0.53
CA ALA A 61 -1.65 5.27 -1.83
C ALA A 61 -2.08 4.31 -2.95
N ALA A 62 -2.13 4.86 -4.17
CA ALA A 62 -2.21 4.15 -5.44
C ALA A 62 -1.56 4.98 -6.55
N SER A 63 -1.39 4.37 -7.72
CA SER A 63 -0.95 5.04 -8.95
C SER A 63 -1.87 4.70 -10.12
N ALA A 64 -2.01 5.63 -11.05
CA ALA A 64 -3.03 5.62 -12.08
C ALA A 64 -3.01 4.34 -12.94
N TYR A 65 -1.85 4.02 -13.53
CA TYR A 65 -1.71 2.84 -14.39
C TYR A 65 -1.95 1.53 -13.61
N GLN A 66 -1.66 1.54 -12.31
CA GLN A 66 -1.81 0.37 -11.47
C GLN A 66 -3.26 0.08 -11.06
N VAL A 67 -4.14 1.08 -10.91
CA VAL A 67 -5.53 0.85 -10.43
C VAL A 67 -6.67 1.28 -11.37
N GLU A 68 -6.46 2.27 -12.25
CA GLU A 68 -7.56 2.88 -13.00
C GLU A 68 -8.20 1.94 -14.03
N GLY A 69 -7.37 1.28 -14.84
CA GLY A 69 -7.83 0.66 -16.08
C GLY A 69 -8.20 1.69 -17.15
N MET A 70 -9.11 1.30 -18.06
CA MET A 70 -9.59 2.15 -19.16
C MET A 70 -8.43 2.75 -19.96
N ALA A 71 -7.45 1.91 -20.28
CA ALA A 71 -6.16 2.36 -20.80
C ALA A 71 -6.24 2.81 -22.27
N SER A 72 -7.05 2.14 -23.10
CA SER A 72 -7.31 2.49 -24.51
C SER A 72 -8.61 3.28 -24.74
N LYS A 73 -9.26 3.79 -23.69
CA LYS A 73 -10.64 4.32 -23.73
C LYS A 73 -10.73 5.80 -23.34
N ASP A 74 -11.90 6.41 -23.55
CA ASP A 74 -12.24 7.79 -23.21
C ASP A 74 -11.17 8.82 -23.60
N GLY A 75 -10.61 8.65 -24.81
CA GLY A 75 -9.62 9.56 -25.37
C GLY A 75 -8.23 9.52 -24.74
N ARG A 76 -7.94 8.60 -23.81
CA ARG A 76 -6.58 8.40 -23.25
C ARG A 76 -5.60 7.97 -24.35
N GLY A 77 -4.42 8.58 -24.36
CA GLY A 77 -3.29 8.16 -25.20
C GLY A 77 -2.45 7.04 -24.55
N PRO A 78 -1.53 6.40 -25.29
CA PRO A 78 -0.64 5.39 -24.73
C PRO A 78 0.46 6.01 -23.84
N SER A 79 0.65 5.44 -22.65
CA SER A 79 1.90 5.57 -21.87
C SER A 79 2.97 4.62 -22.42
N ILE A 80 4.20 4.74 -21.89
CA ILE A 80 5.26 3.75 -22.10
C ILE A 80 4.83 2.32 -21.74
N TRP A 81 4.05 2.16 -20.67
CA TRP A 81 3.60 0.84 -20.21
C TRP A 81 2.60 0.20 -21.18
N ASP A 82 1.70 0.99 -21.78
CA ASP A 82 0.72 0.52 -22.76
C ASP A 82 1.33 -0.13 -24.02
N VAL A 83 2.61 0.14 -24.28
CA VAL A 83 3.40 -0.54 -25.33
C VAL A 83 4.31 -1.59 -24.73
N PHE A 84 4.97 -1.32 -23.60
CA PHE A 84 5.86 -2.29 -22.96
C PHE A 84 5.16 -3.61 -22.58
N VAL A 85 3.90 -3.57 -22.11
CA VAL A 85 3.12 -4.78 -21.76
C VAL A 85 2.65 -5.60 -22.97
N LYS A 86 2.75 -5.08 -24.20
CA LYS A 86 2.30 -5.78 -25.42
C LYS A 86 3.36 -6.73 -26.00
N THR A 87 4.59 -6.65 -25.53
CA THR A 87 5.67 -7.55 -25.92
C THR A 87 5.64 -8.79 -25.01
N PRO A 88 5.42 -10.00 -25.55
CA PRO A 88 5.37 -11.21 -24.73
C PRO A 88 6.67 -11.44 -23.95
N GLY A 89 6.53 -11.89 -22.70
CA GLY A 89 7.63 -12.14 -21.76
C GLY A 89 8.11 -10.91 -20.96
N ASN A 90 7.65 -9.69 -21.29
CA ASN A 90 8.04 -8.47 -20.56
C ASN A 90 7.39 -8.37 -19.17
N ILE A 91 6.21 -8.96 -18.99
CA ILE A 91 5.42 -8.92 -17.75
C ILE A 91 5.11 -10.35 -17.32
N ALA A 92 5.12 -10.62 -16.02
CA ALA A 92 4.74 -11.93 -15.49
C ALA A 92 3.32 -12.32 -15.96
N GLY A 93 3.23 -13.42 -16.71
CA GLY A 93 1.98 -13.94 -17.27
C GLY A 93 1.39 -13.12 -18.41
N ASP A 94 2.19 -12.30 -19.10
CA ASP A 94 1.76 -11.39 -20.18
C ASP A 94 0.58 -10.47 -19.77
N ALA A 95 0.54 -10.12 -18.48
CA ALA A 95 -0.51 -9.31 -17.90
C ALA A 95 -0.48 -7.86 -18.41
N THR A 96 -1.66 -7.22 -18.48
CA THR A 96 -1.79 -5.82 -18.93
C THR A 96 -2.59 -4.98 -17.93
N GLY A 97 -2.32 -3.67 -17.89
CA GLY A 97 -3.09 -2.68 -17.14
C GLY A 97 -4.36 -2.17 -17.84
N GLU A 98 -4.82 -2.81 -18.92
CA GLU A 98 -5.94 -2.31 -19.75
C GLU A 98 -7.24 -2.13 -18.95
N VAL A 99 -7.54 -3.11 -18.08
CA VAL A 99 -8.67 -3.08 -17.13
C VAL A 99 -8.19 -2.83 -15.69
N SER A 100 -7.02 -3.38 -15.33
CA SER A 100 -6.56 -3.44 -13.93
C SER A 100 -7.69 -3.85 -12.98
N VAL A 101 -7.96 -3.06 -11.93
CA VAL A 101 -9.04 -3.26 -10.97
C VAL A 101 -10.21 -2.28 -11.16
N ASP A 102 -10.23 -1.61 -12.31
CA ASP A 102 -11.33 -0.78 -12.80
C ASP A 102 -11.76 0.33 -11.81
N GLN A 103 -10.80 0.94 -11.11
CA GLN A 103 -11.09 2.08 -10.24
C GLN A 103 -11.72 3.25 -11.04
N TYR A 104 -11.46 3.35 -12.35
CA TYR A 104 -12.06 4.37 -13.21
C TYR A 104 -13.60 4.43 -13.10
N HIS A 105 -14.25 3.27 -12.98
CA HIS A 105 -15.69 3.17 -12.73
C HIS A 105 -16.04 2.98 -11.25
N ARG A 106 -15.16 2.30 -10.48
CA ARG A 106 -15.45 1.83 -9.11
C ARG A 106 -14.94 2.72 -7.97
N TYR A 107 -14.35 3.87 -8.28
CA TYR A 107 -13.78 4.81 -7.30
C TYR A 107 -14.67 5.10 -6.07
N LYS A 108 -16.01 5.07 -6.20
CA LYS A 108 -16.92 5.25 -5.06
C LYS A 108 -16.80 4.12 -4.02
N GLU A 109 -16.80 2.87 -4.47
CA GLU A 109 -16.59 1.68 -3.64
C GLU A 109 -15.24 1.79 -2.91
N ASP A 110 -14.19 2.20 -3.63
CA ASP A 110 -12.84 2.32 -3.10
C ASP A 110 -12.70 3.47 -2.06
N VAL A 111 -13.33 4.63 -2.30
CA VAL A 111 -13.32 5.78 -1.36
C VAL A 111 -14.17 5.48 -0.12
N ASP A 112 -15.31 4.81 -0.26
CA ASP A 112 -16.14 4.39 0.88
C ASP A 112 -15.43 3.34 1.75
N LEU A 113 -14.59 2.49 1.16
CA LEU A 113 -13.67 1.62 1.91
C LEU A 113 -12.66 2.42 2.73
N MET A 114 -11.97 3.42 2.14
CA MET A 114 -11.03 4.27 2.90
C MET A 114 -11.71 4.92 4.12
N LYS A 115 -12.93 5.43 3.93
CA LYS A 115 -13.72 6.05 5.00
C LYS A 115 -14.08 5.04 6.10
N THR A 116 -14.51 3.84 5.71
CA THR A 116 -14.88 2.75 6.63
C THR A 116 -13.68 2.22 7.43
N LEU A 117 -12.47 2.38 6.89
CA LEU A 117 -11.19 1.98 7.50
C LEU A 117 -10.51 3.13 8.28
N ASN A 118 -11.21 4.24 8.54
CA ASN A 118 -10.75 5.39 9.32
C ASN A 118 -9.55 6.19 8.74
N PHE A 119 -9.21 6.03 7.46
CA PHE A 119 -8.21 6.87 6.79
C PHE A 119 -8.69 8.32 6.63
N ASP A 120 -7.73 9.23 6.47
CA ASP A 120 -7.94 10.69 6.31
C ASP A 120 -7.67 11.17 4.88
N ALA A 121 -6.87 10.43 4.12
CA ALA A 121 -6.30 10.89 2.87
C ALA A 121 -6.09 9.78 1.85
N TYR A 122 -6.15 10.15 0.57
CA TYR A 122 -5.78 9.28 -0.54
C TYR A 122 -4.71 9.93 -1.39
N ARG A 123 -3.55 9.28 -1.50
CA ARG A 123 -2.57 9.60 -2.53
C ARG A 123 -2.92 8.83 -3.79
N PHE A 124 -3.29 9.54 -4.85
CA PHE A 124 -3.49 8.99 -6.18
C PHE A 124 -2.56 9.72 -7.16
N SER A 125 -2.22 9.11 -8.29
CA SER A 125 -1.56 9.86 -9.38
C SER A 125 -2.55 10.24 -10.47
N ILE A 126 -2.24 11.32 -11.20
CA ILE A 126 -2.99 11.72 -12.39
C ILE A 126 -2.29 11.12 -13.60
N SER A 127 -3.00 10.35 -14.43
CA SER A 127 -2.42 9.79 -15.64
C SER A 127 -2.21 10.87 -16.68
N TRP A 128 -0.94 11.24 -16.91
CA TRP A 128 -0.57 12.26 -17.90
C TRP A 128 -1.20 11.98 -19.27
N PRO A 129 -1.07 10.79 -19.89
CA PRO A 129 -1.68 10.54 -21.20
C PRO A 129 -3.21 10.46 -21.17
N ARG A 130 -3.86 10.42 -19.99
CA ARG A 130 -5.32 10.59 -19.87
C ARG A 130 -5.73 12.07 -19.97
N ILE A 131 -4.89 13.00 -19.53
CA ILE A 131 -5.11 14.46 -19.64
C ILE A 131 -4.63 15.01 -20.99
N PHE A 132 -3.41 14.65 -21.40
CA PHE A 132 -2.78 15.05 -22.67
C PHE A 132 -2.39 13.81 -23.47
N PRO A 133 -3.26 13.30 -24.37
CA PRO A 133 -3.03 12.05 -25.09
C PRO A 133 -1.75 12.02 -25.94
N ASN A 134 -1.31 13.19 -26.43
CA ASN A 134 -0.07 13.36 -27.18
C ASN A 134 1.09 13.89 -26.30
N GLY A 135 1.01 13.72 -24.98
CA GLY A 135 1.93 14.28 -23.98
C GLY A 135 1.82 15.80 -23.77
N THR A 136 1.27 16.56 -24.71
CA THR A 136 1.04 18.01 -24.60
C THR A 136 -0.10 18.47 -25.50
N GLY A 137 -0.45 19.77 -25.44
CA GLY A 137 -1.38 20.41 -26.35
C GLY A 137 -2.85 20.18 -26.02
N LYS A 138 -3.55 19.40 -26.86
CA LYS A 138 -5.01 19.22 -26.75
C LYS A 138 -5.36 18.43 -25.48
N VAL A 139 -6.08 19.08 -24.56
CA VAL A 139 -6.65 18.45 -23.36
C VAL A 139 -7.75 17.46 -23.74
N ASN A 140 -7.73 16.28 -23.12
CA ASN A 140 -8.83 15.35 -23.11
C ASN A 140 -9.76 15.61 -21.91
N TRP A 141 -10.88 16.29 -22.18
CA TRP A 141 -11.85 16.66 -21.14
C TRP A 141 -12.60 15.48 -20.52
N GLN A 142 -12.67 14.31 -21.17
CA GLN A 142 -13.21 13.09 -20.54
C GLN A 142 -12.29 12.61 -19.41
N GLY A 143 -10.97 12.66 -19.65
CA GLY A 143 -9.94 12.40 -18.64
C GLY A 143 -10.02 13.36 -17.45
N VAL A 144 -10.13 14.67 -17.71
CA VAL A 144 -10.35 15.69 -16.66
C VAL A 144 -11.63 15.40 -15.86
N ALA A 145 -12.73 15.08 -16.55
CA ALA A 145 -13.99 14.78 -15.90
C ALA A 145 -13.94 13.53 -14.99
N TYR A 146 -13.04 12.57 -15.26
CA TYR A 146 -12.79 11.45 -14.33
C TYR A 146 -12.15 11.92 -13.02
N TYR A 147 -11.03 12.65 -13.10
CA TYR A 147 -10.34 13.13 -11.88
C TYR A 147 -11.20 14.08 -11.06
N ASN A 148 -12.01 14.94 -11.71
CA ASN A 148 -12.99 15.76 -10.98
C ASN A 148 -13.96 14.88 -10.18
N ARG A 149 -14.63 13.89 -10.79
CA ARG A 149 -15.56 12.98 -10.06
C ARG A 149 -14.88 12.25 -8.89
N LEU A 150 -13.64 11.82 -9.07
CA LEU A 150 -12.85 11.16 -8.03
C LEU A 150 -12.53 12.13 -6.87
N ILE A 151 -12.05 13.34 -7.18
CA ILE A 151 -11.70 14.37 -6.20
C ILE A 151 -12.93 14.88 -5.46
N ASP A 152 -14.00 15.20 -6.18
CA ASP A 152 -15.27 15.70 -5.62
C ASP A 152 -15.85 14.67 -4.63
N TYR A 153 -15.82 13.38 -4.96
CA TYR A 153 -16.31 12.32 -4.08
C TYR A 153 -15.40 12.06 -2.86
N MET A 154 -14.08 12.21 -3.01
CA MET A 154 -13.18 12.19 -1.86
C MET A 154 -13.50 13.32 -0.89
N LEU A 155 -13.66 14.55 -1.39
CA LEU A 155 -14.00 15.72 -0.58
C LEU A 155 -15.39 15.56 0.08
N GLU A 156 -16.39 15.04 -0.64
CA GLU A 156 -17.73 14.69 -0.11
C GLU A 156 -17.63 13.75 1.11
N LYS A 157 -16.74 12.76 1.07
CA LYS A 157 -16.54 11.79 2.16
C LYS A 157 -15.57 12.27 3.24
N GLY A 158 -14.96 13.45 3.08
CA GLY A 158 -13.92 13.94 3.98
C GLY A 158 -12.64 13.09 3.92
N ILE A 159 -12.28 12.63 2.72
CA ILE A 159 -10.97 12.06 2.38
C ILE A 159 -10.17 13.13 1.65
N THR A 160 -8.95 13.41 2.13
CA THR A 160 -8.11 14.50 1.63
C THR A 160 -7.32 14.07 0.39
N PRO A 161 -7.55 14.66 -0.80
CA PRO A 161 -6.83 14.31 -2.02
C PRO A 161 -5.36 14.74 -1.96
N HIS A 162 -4.45 13.80 -2.19
CA HIS A 162 -3.01 14.05 -2.32
C HIS A 162 -2.56 13.65 -3.74
N ALA A 163 -2.70 14.56 -4.70
CA ALA A 163 -2.38 14.28 -6.09
C ALA A 163 -0.85 14.19 -6.32
N ASN A 164 -0.36 13.03 -6.76
CA ASN A 164 0.95 12.91 -7.40
C ASN A 164 0.81 13.21 -8.90
N LEU A 165 1.52 14.22 -9.39
CA LEU A 165 1.41 14.66 -10.78
C LEU A 165 2.16 13.76 -11.78
N TYR A 166 3.01 12.83 -11.31
CA TYR A 166 3.76 11.91 -12.17
C TYR A 166 4.17 10.64 -11.42
N HIS A 167 3.83 9.45 -11.95
CA HIS A 167 4.09 8.18 -11.26
C HIS A 167 4.57 7.07 -12.21
N TYR A 168 5.67 7.35 -12.91
CA TYR A 168 6.32 6.43 -13.87
C TYR A 168 5.45 6.04 -15.09
N ASP A 169 4.40 6.82 -15.38
CA ASP A 169 3.47 6.61 -16.48
C ASP A 169 3.65 7.63 -17.62
N LEU A 170 4.91 7.86 -18.01
CA LEU A 170 5.31 8.80 -19.06
C LEU A 170 4.53 8.54 -20.37
N PRO A 171 4.03 9.59 -21.05
CA PRO A 171 3.53 9.47 -22.42
C PRO A 171 4.61 8.91 -23.35
N LEU A 172 4.30 7.88 -24.14
CA LEU A 172 5.27 7.20 -25.00
C LEU A 172 6.03 8.16 -25.92
N ALA A 173 5.32 9.14 -26.48
CA ALA A 173 5.85 10.18 -27.37
C ALA A 173 6.97 11.05 -26.77
N LEU A 174 7.17 11.00 -25.45
CA LEU A 174 8.31 11.66 -24.77
C LEU A 174 9.47 10.69 -24.50
N GLN A 175 9.19 9.39 -24.25
CA GLN A 175 10.22 8.37 -24.04
C GLN A 175 11.00 8.05 -25.32
N GLU A 176 10.30 7.98 -26.46
CA GLU A 176 10.88 7.76 -27.80
C GLU A 176 11.90 8.85 -28.20
N LYS A 177 12.06 9.89 -27.37
CA LYS A 177 12.90 11.04 -27.61
C LYS A 177 14.19 11.11 -26.78
N TYR A 178 14.32 10.44 -25.61
CA TYR A 178 15.43 10.74 -24.65
C TYR A 178 16.18 9.57 -23.90
N GLY A 179 15.58 8.61 -23.17
CA GLY A 179 16.22 7.35 -22.64
C GLY A 179 17.20 7.36 -21.41
N ASP A 180 17.27 6.26 -20.60
CA ASP A 180 17.92 6.22 -19.23
C ASP A 180 18.36 4.80 -18.67
N GLU A 181 19.42 4.64 -17.81
CA GLU A 181 19.61 3.54 -16.75
C GLU A 181 20.96 3.46 -15.92
N LYS A 182 21.01 2.85 -14.68
CA LYS A 182 22.16 2.11 -14.00
C LYS A 182 21.95 1.51 -12.53
N ASN A 183 22.50 0.30 -12.26
CA ASN A 183 22.79 -0.52 -11.01
C ASN A 183 22.73 0.08 -9.56
N GLY A 184 22.58 -0.65 -8.41
CA GLY A 184 22.25 -2.09 -8.08
C GLY A 184 23.05 -2.82 -6.94
N LYS A 185 22.50 -3.04 -5.70
CA LYS A 185 22.91 -4.04 -4.62
C LYS A 185 21.93 -4.03 -3.38
N PRO A 186 21.64 -5.14 -2.63
CA PRO A 186 20.53 -5.21 -1.64
C PRO A 186 20.87 -5.40 -0.12
N ILE A 187 19.88 -5.23 0.78
CA ILE A 187 19.98 -5.33 2.25
C ILE A 187 18.71 -5.88 2.97
N GLY A 188 18.78 -7.04 3.66
CA GLY A 188 17.75 -7.51 4.62
C GLY A 188 17.12 -8.90 4.31
N PRO A 189 16.02 -9.30 4.99
CA PRO A 189 15.16 -10.43 4.59
C PRO A 189 14.20 -10.00 3.47
N GLN A 190 14.10 -10.81 2.41
CA GLN A 190 13.37 -10.47 1.18
C GLN A 190 11.86 -10.65 1.33
N ALA A 191 11.07 -9.81 0.65
CA ALA A 191 9.63 -10.01 0.45
C ALA A 191 9.37 -10.91 -0.80
N TYR A 192 8.16 -10.92 -1.35
CA TYR A 192 7.90 -11.67 -2.60
C TYR A 192 8.59 -10.97 -3.79
N SER A 193 8.46 -9.65 -3.86
CA SER A 193 9.23 -8.79 -4.76
C SER A 193 10.74 -8.92 -4.54
N GLY A 194 11.48 -9.29 -5.59
CA GLY A 194 12.92 -9.53 -5.51
C GLY A 194 13.78 -8.31 -5.10
N TRP A 195 13.23 -7.11 -5.23
CA TRP A 195 13.87 -5.84 -4.85
C TRP A 195 13.56 -5.40 -3.41
N LEU A 196 12.51 -5.96 -2.78
CA LEU A 196 11.97 -5.47 -1.52
C LEU A 196 12.51 -6.26 -0.34
N TYR A 197 12.99 -5.55 0.68
CA TYR A 197 13.55 -6.12 1.89
C TYR A 197 12.97 -5.48 3.16
N GLN A 198 12.77 -6.29 4.20
CA GLN A 198 12.12 -5.88 5.45
C GLN A 198 13.15 -5.35 6.45
N VAL A 199 13.29 -4.03 6.55
CA VAL A 199 14.30 -3.35 7.37
C VAL A 199 13.68 -2.20 8.19
N PRO A 200 12.80 -2.48 9.17
CA PRO A 200 12.06 -1.45 9.92
C PRO A 200 12.98 -0.46 10.65
N TRP A 201 14.10 -0.92 11.25
CA TRP A 201 15.09 -0.03 11.88
C TRP A 201 15.78 0.93 10.89
N GLY A 202 15.72 0.62 9.59
CA GLY A 202 16.19 1.50 8.52
C GLY A 202 15.33 2.76 8.43
N MET A 203 14.03 2.66 8.70
CA MET A 203 13.10 3.79 8.70
C MET A 203 13.50 4.82 9.75
N TYR A 204 13.74 4.38 10.99
CA TYR A 204 14.23 5.23 12.08
C TYR A 204 15.52 5.97 11.70
N LYS A 205 16.49 5.25 11.09
CA LYS A 205 17.79 5.84 10.69
C LYS A 205 17.64 6.87 9.57
N VAL A 206 16.83 6.62 8.55
CA VAL A 206 16.62 7.55 7.44
C VAL A 206 15.92 8.82 7.93
N VAL A 207 14.85 8.69 8.72
CA VAL A 207 14.13 9.85 9.28
C VAL A 207 15.02 10.66 10.23
N THR A 208 15.78 9.99 11.10
CA THR A 208 16.74 10.65 12.00
C THR A 208 17.86 11.36 11.24
N TYR A 209 18.41 10.74 10.19
CA TYR A 209 19.40 11.38 9.33
C TYR A 209 18.84 12.63 8.63
N LEU A 210 17.62 12.56 8.09
CA LEU A 210 16.97 13.73 7.47
C LEU A 210 16.81 14.87 8.48
N LYS A 211 16.37 14.56 9.70
CA LYS A 211 16.27 15.50 10.83
C LYS A 211 17.62 16.18 11.11
N GLU A 212 18.66 15.39 11.38
CA GLU A 212 19.96 15.90 11.83
C GLU A 212 20.73 16.62 10.73
N ARG A 213 20.68 16.11 9.49
CA ARG A 213 21.47 16.65 8.37
C ARG A 213 20.87 17.90 7.72
N TYR A 214 19.54 18.04 7.72
CA TYR A 214 18.83 19.08 6.98
C TYR A 214 17.98 20.03 7.86
N GLY A 215 18.17 20.01 9.18
CA GLY A 215 17.54 20.97 10.09
C GLY A 215 16.06 20.69 10.37
N ASN A 216 15.71 19.40 10.56
CA ASN A 216 14.35 18.92 10.85
C ASN A 216 13.28 19.37 9.83
N PRO A 217 13.47 19.09 8.52
CA PRO A 217 12.48 19.41 7.51
C PRO A 217 11.17 18.66 7.77
N THR A 218 10.06 19.19 7.26
CA THR A 218 8.77 18.49 7.25
C THR A 218 8.84 17.25 6.37
N ILE A 219 8.52 16.09 6.92
CA ILE A 219 8.58 14.78 6.24
C ILE A 219 7.17 14.20 6.09
N ILE A 220 6.87 13.68 4.90
CA ILE A 220 5.72 12.80 4.63
C ILE A 220 6.26 11.48 4.12
N LEU A 221 5.88 10.37 4.74
CA LEU A 221 6.15 9.04 4.20
C LEU A 221 5.09 8.74 3.15
N SER A 222 5.35 9.21 1.93
CA SER A 222 4.37 9.21 0.84
C SER A 222 4.06 7.83 0.26
N GLU A 223 4.81 6.79 0.65
CA GLU A 223 4.62 5.40 0.24
C GLU A 223 5.41 4.45 1.17
N ASN A 224 4.78 3.39 1.68
CA ASN A 224 5.45 2.28 2.35
C ASN A 224 4.55 1.03 2.38
N GLY A 225 5.09 -0.16 2.08
CA GLY A 225 4.31 -1.40 2.05
C GLY A 225 5.14 -2.66 1.80
N MET A 226 4.46 -3.82 1.89
CA MET A 226 5.00 -5.15 1.60
C MET A 226 3.99 -5.94 0.78
N ASP A 227 4.47 -6.84 -0.09
CA ASP A 227 3.65 -7.77 -0.87
C ASP A 227 3.54 -9.18 -0.29
N ASP A 228 2.40 -9.82 -0.57
CA ASP A 228 2.22 -11.26 -0.55
C ASP A 228 2.17 -11.81 -2.01
N PRO A 229 2.39 -13.13 -2.21
CA PRO A 229 2.24 -13.78 -3.51
C PRO A 229 0.82 -13.64 -4.09
N GLY A 230 0.74 -13.41 -5.40
CA GLY A 230 -0.53 -13.21 -6.11
C GLY A 230 -1.38 -14.47 -6.30
N ASN A 231 -0.78 -15.65 -6.14
CA ASN A 231 -1.40 -16.97 -6.35
C ASN A 231 -2.03 -17.60 -5.09
N LEU A 232 -2.10 -16.86 -3.98
CA LEU A 232 -2.81 -17.29 -2.77
C LEU A 232 -4.31 -17.46 -3.06
N THR A 233 -4.95 -18.44 -2.43
CA THR A 233 -6.42 -18.52 -2.47
C THR A 233 -7.03 -17.35 -1.72
N LEU A 234 -8.29 -16.98 -2.02
CA LEU A 234 -8.97 -15.86 -1.37
C LEU A 234 -8.91 -15.93 0.18
N PRO A 235 -9.19 -17.05 0.87
CA PRO A 235 -9.04 -17.13 2.33
C PRO A 235 -7.60 -16.90 2.83
N GLU A 236 -6.59 -17.36 2.10
CA GLU A 236 -5.18 -17.17 2.45
C GLU A 236 -4.75 -15.70 2.24
N GLY A 237 -5.16 -15.10 1.13
CA GLY A 237 -4.91 -13.70 0.80
C GLY A 237 -5.64 -12.70 1.71
N LEU A 238 -6.73 -13.13 2.36
CA LEU A 238 -7.41 -12.35 3.40
C LEU A 238 -6.73 -12.40 4.77
N TYR A 239 -5.92 -13.42 5.06
CA TYR A 239 -5.24 -13.59 6.35
C TYR A 239 -3.76 -13.17 6.29
N ASP A 240 -3.52 -11.90 5.95
CA ASP A 240 -2.20 -11.32 5.70
C ASP A 240 -1.44 -10.90 6.97
N GLN A 241 -1.40 -11.79 7.97
CA GLN A 241 -0.78 -11.56 9.29
C GLN A 241 0.72 -11.17 9.22
N ILE A 242 1.44 -11.53 8.16
CA ILE A 242 2.84 -11.10 7.94
C ILE A 242 2.88 -9.61 7.63
N ARG A 243 1.94 -9.11 6.81
CA ARG A 243 1.82 -7.70 6.43
C ARG A 243 1.38 -6.83 7.62
N VAL A 244 0.49 -7.35 8.48
CA VAL A 244 0.19 -6.74 9.79
C VAL A 244 1.47 -6.54 10.62
N ASN A 245 2.34 -7.55 10.69
CA ASN A 245 3.61 -7.45 11.42
C ASN A 245 4.57 -6.45 10.79
N TYR A 246 4.66 -6.41 9.44
CA TYR A 246 5.43 -5.42 8.70
C TYR A 246 5.01 -4.00 9.08
N TYR A 247 3.74 -3.64 8.83
CA TYR A 247 3.23 -2.29 9.05
C TYR A 247 3.37 -1.84 10.51
N ARG A 248 3.05 -2.72 11.46
CA ARG A 248 3.26 -2.48 12.89
C ARG A 248 4.72 -2.20 13.23
N SER A 249 5.68 -2.95 12.67
CA SER A 249 7.11 -2.76 12.96
C SER A 249 7.65 -1.44 12.38
N TYR A 250 7.25 -1.07 11.16
CA TYR A 250 7.66 0.18 10.51
C TYR A 250 7.06 1.41 11.19
N LEU A 251 5.77 1.36 11.55
CA LEU A 251 5.11 2.46 12.27
C LEU A 251 5.68 2.67 13.68
N LYS A 252 6.15 1.61 14.36
CA LYS A 252 6.85 1.75 15.65
C LYS A 252 8.22 2.43 15.53
N GLU A 253 9.02 2.09 14.53
CA GLU A 253 10.32 2.75 14.30
C GLU A 253 10.14 4.19 13.75
N LEU A 254 9.07 4.45 12.99
CA LEU A 254 8.69 5.81 12.60
C LEU A 254 8.29 6.64 13.84
N LYS A 255 7.40 6.11 14.67
CA LYS A 255 6.94 6.76 15.90
C LYS A 255 8.12 7.08 16.83
N ARG A 256 9.04 6.14 16.99
CA ARG A 256 10.28 6.36 17.74
C ARG A 256 11.11 7.53 17.20
N ALA A 257 11.27 7.65 15.88
CA ALA A 257 11.99 8.79 15.30
C ALA A 257 11.28 10.14 15.56
N MET A 258 9.95 10.14 15.61
CA MET A 258 9.13 11.30 15.98
C MET A 258 9.23 11.64 17.48
N ASP A 259 9.27 10.63 18.34
CA ASP A 259 9.53 10.79 19.79
C ASP A 259 10.93 11.38 20.05
N ASP A 260 11.91 11.00 19.23
CA ASP A 260 13.24 11.62 19.17
C ASP A 260 13.26 12.97 18.40
N GLY A 261 12.09 13.57 18.15
CA GLY A 261 11.92 14.95 17.66
C GLY A 261 11.83 15.15 16.14
N ALA A 262 11.66 14.10 15.33
CA ALA A 262 11.54 14.25 13.87
C ALA A 262 10.16 14.81 13.45
N ASN A 263 10.17 15.84 12.60
CA ASN A 263 8.99 16.52 12.07
C ASN A 263 8.32 15.72 10.93
N VAL A 264 7.69 14.61 11.28
CA VAL A 264 6.88 13.80 10.35
C VAL A 264 5.39 14.14 10.52
N ILE A 265 4.72 14.49 9.42
CA ILE A 265 3.30 14.95 9.45
C ILE A 265 2.32 13.99 8.79
N GLY A 266 2.78 12.90 8.17
CA GLY A 266 1.87 11.91 7.59
C GLY A 266 2.54 10.64 7.07
N TYR A 267 1.73 9.60 6.92
CA TYR A 267 2.10 8.27 6.46
C TYR A 267 1.06 7.71 5.48
N PHE A 268 1.53 7.18 4.34
CA PHE A 268 0.68 6.62 3.29
C PHE A 268 1.01 5.14 3.05
N ALA A 269 0.08 4.27 3.40
CA ALA A 269 0.20 2.81 3.21
C ALA A 269 0.05 2.42 1.73
N TRP A 270 1.05 1.72 1.18
CA TRP A 270 1.01 1.13 -0.16
C TRP A 270 0.50 -0.32 -0.11
N SER A 271 -0.68 -0.63 -0.64
CA SER A 271 -1.65 0.23 -1.34
C SER A 271 -3.06 -0.09 -0.87
N LEU A 272 -4.07 0.68 -1.28
CA LEU A 272 -5.46 0.38 -0.90
C LEU A 272 -5.89 -0.99 -1.46
N LEU A 273 -5.63 -1.23 -2.74
CA LEU A 273 -6.13 -2.35 -3.52
C LEU A 273 -4.98 -3.24 -4.00
N ASP A 274 -5.20 -4.55 -4.01
CA ASP A 274 -4.42 -5.43 -4.89
C ASP A 274 -4.62 -4.95 -6.33
N ASN A 275 -3.55 -4.86 -7.11
CA ASN A 275 -3.51 -4.06 -8.33
C ASN A 275 -2.47 -4.63 -9.33
N PHE A 276 -2.25 -3.93 -10.45
CA PHE A 276 -1.22 -4.30 -11.43
C PHE A 276 0.17 -3.84 -10.97
N GLU A 277 1.02 -4.74 -10.48
CA GLU A 277 2.35 -4.43 -9.91
C GLU A 277 3.48 -4.48 -10.95
N TRP A 278 3.36 -3.63 -11.98
CA TRP A 278 4.39 -3.39 -13.00
C TRP A 278 4.90 -4.69 -13.65
N LEU A 279 6.21 -4.98 -13.61
CA LEU A 279 6.82 -6.20 -14.18
C LEU A 279 6.26 -7.50 -13.58
N LEU A 280 5.75 -7.45 -12.34
CA LEU A 280 5.13 -8.61 -11.67
C LEU A 280 3.67 -8.79 -12.09
N GLY A 281 3.08 -7.86 -12.84
CA GLY A 281 1.68 -7.92 -13.26
C GLY A 281 0.76 -8.18 -12.07
N TYR A 282 -0.01 -9.26 -12.13
CA TYR A 282 -0.93 -9.68 -11.05
C TYR A 282 -0.34 -10.76 -10.11
N THR A 283 0.96 -11.05 -10.21
CA THR A 283 1.63 -12.08 -9.39
C THR A 283 2.10 -11.58 -8.02
N SER A 284 1.96 -10.28 -7.73
CA SER A 284 2.24 -9.66 -6.42
C SER A 284 1.00 -8.89 -5.92
N ARG A 285 0.84 -8.78 -4.60
CA ARG A 285 -0.36 -8.22 -3.93
C ARG A 285 0.01 -7.30 -2.75
N PHE A 286 -0.02 -5.98 -2.98
CA PHE A 286 0.22 -4.95 -1.95
C PHE A 286 -1.07 -4.34 -1.34
N GLY A 287 -2.27 -4.74 -1.73
CA GLY A 287 -3.51 -4.14 -1.23
C GLY A 287 -3.78 -4.40 0.23
N LEU A 288 -4.27 -3.41 0.97
CA LEU A 288 -5.03 -3.60 2.22
C LEU A 288 -6.35 -4.37 1.95
N VAL A 289 -6.89 -4.21 0.74
CA VAL A 289 -8.09 -4.84 0.22
C VAL A 289 -7.69 -5.83 -0.88
N TYR A 290 -8.10 -7.09 -0.75
CA TYR A 290 -7.99 -8.08 -1.82
C TYR A 290 -8.95 -7.73 -2.93
N VAL A 291 -8.47 -7.76 -4.18
CA VAL A 291 -9.33 -7.71 -5.37
C VAL A 291 -9.31 -9.07 -6.06
N ASP A 292 -10.50 -9.63 -6.27
CA ASP A 292 -10.67 -10.81 -7.12
C ASP A 292 -10.62 -10.37 -8.58
N TYR A 293 -9.56 -10.75 -9.30
CA TYR A 293 -9.35 -10.30 -10.68
C TYR A 293 -10.32 -10.93 -11.70
N ASN A 294 -11.21 -11.84 -11.28
CA ASN A 294 -12.25 -12.41 -12.15
C ASN A 294 -13.52 -11.55 -12.22
N ASP A 295 -13.95 -10.94 -11.10
CA ASP A 295 -15.20 -10.15 -11.01
C ASP A 295 -15.03 -8.75 -10.39
N LEU A 296 -13.79 -8.42 -10.02
CA LEU A 296 -13.31 -7.17 -9.44
C LEU A 296 -13.95 -6.81 -8.10
N LYS A 297 -14.49 -7.79 -7.35
CA LYS A 297 -14.97 -7.55 -5.98
C LYS A 297 -13.83 -7.24 -5.02
N ARG A 298 -14.10 -6.28 -4.12
CA ARG A 298 -13.20 -5.84 -3.05
C ARG A 298 -13.51 -6.59 -1.76
N TYR A 299 -12.47 -7.10 -1.10
CA TYR A 299 -12.58 -7.78 0.19
C TYR A 299 -11.47 -7.30 1.14
N PRO A 300 -11.78 -6.53 2.20
CA PRO A 300 -10.78 -6.06 3.16
C PRO A 300 -10.04 -7.22 3.84
N LYS A 301 -8.70 -7.20 3.80
CA LYS A 301 -7.85 -8.21 4.45
C LYS A 301 -7.72 -7.95 5.96
N LEU A 302 -7.15 -8.89 6.70
CA LEU A 302 -6.82 -8.75 8.12
C LEU A 302 -6.08 -7.43 8.42
N LEU A 303 -5.14 -7.03 7.56
CA LEU A 303 -4.43 -5.75 7.64
C LEU A 303 -5.35 -4.52 7.61
N ALA A 304 -6.41 -4.53 6.78
CA ALA A 304 -7.36 -3.43 6.74
C ALA A 304 -8.08 -3.27 8.08
N TYR A 305 -8.49 -4.36 8.73
CA TYR A 305 -9.11 -4.31 10.06
C TYR A 305 -8.12 -3.90 11.15
N TRP A 306 -6.84 -4.31 11.05
CA TRP A 306 -5.79 -3.82 11.95
C TRP A 306 -5.61 -2.29 11.82
N PHE A 307 -5.59 -1.75 10.59
CA PHE A 307 -5.56 -0.30 10.37
C PHE A 307 -6.82 0.38 10.88
N LYS A 308 -8.02 -0.16 10.56
CA LYS A 308 -9.30 0.37 11.04
C LYS A 308 -9.30 0.57 12.56
N HIS A 309 -8.79 -0.43 13.31
CA HIS A 309 -8.68 -0.40 14.76
C HIS A 309 -7.60 0.58 15.26
N MET A 310 -6.41 0.56 14.67
CA MET A 310 -5.32 1.49 15.04
C MET A 310 -5.71 2.95 14.80
N LEU A 311 -6.50 3.21 13.75
CA LEU A 311 -6.99 4.52 13.33
C LEU A 311 -8.35 4.92 13.93
N GLU A 312 -8.91 4.12 14.85
CA GLU A 312 -10.13 4.47 15.59
C GLU A 312 -9.98 5.87 16.20
N ARG A 313 -11.01 6.71 15.99
CA ARG A 313 -11.09 8.02 16.61
C ARG A 313 -11.83 7.85 17.92
N ASN A 314 -11.18 8.17 19.03
CA ASN A 314 -11.87 8.27 20.32
C ASN A 314 -12.90 9.39 20.23
N ASN A 315 -14.18 9.07 20.47
CA ASN A 315 -15.23 10.08 20.59
C ASN A 315 -15.06 10.77 21.96
N VAL A 316 -14.33 11.88 21.94
CA VAL A 316 -14.23 12.84 23.06
C VAL A 316 -15.29 13.93 22.88
#